data_AF-A0A9W9NN68-F1
#
_entry.id   AF-A0A9W9NN68-F1
#
_cell.length_a   1.000
_cell.length_b   1.000
_cell.length_c   1.000
_cell.angle_alpha   90.00
_cell.angle_beta   90.00
_cell.angle_gamma   90.00
#
_symmetry.space_group_name_H-M   'P 1'
#
loop_
_entity.id
_entity.type
_entity.pdbx_description
1 polymer ?
#
loop_
_entity_poly.entity_id
_entity_poly.type
_entity_poly.pdbx_seq_one_letter_code
_entity_poly.pdbx_strand_id
1 'polypeptide(L)' 'MDGSNVPVDLSSATNTQVRPGGAPARVYLNDKVVPHLLEGMKTVAKDQPSNPLRVLGEFLLKKSEEVEASKK' A
#
# COMPACT_ATOMS: atom_id res chain seq x y z
N MET A 1 28.66 8.25 -43.62
CA MET A 1 27.24 8.25 -43.23
C MET A 1 27.14 7.11 -42.27
N ASP A 2 27.39 7.33 -40.99
CA ASP A 2 27.51 6.23 -40.03
C ASP A 2 26.77 6.64 -38.77
N GLY A 3 25.45 6.47 -38.84
CA GLY A 3 24.56 6.64 -37.71
C GLY A 3 24.82 5.54 -36.69
N SER A 4 25.67 5.84 -35.71
CA SER A 4 25.80 5.03 -34.50
C SER A 4 24.50 5.10 -33.71
N ASN A 5 23.60 4.16 -33.97
CA ASN A 5 22.43 3.94 -33.15
C ASN A 5 22.89 3.31 -31.83
N VAL A 6 23.09 4.14 -30.81
CA VAL A 6 23.19 3.67 -29.43
C VAL A 6 21.88 2.95 -29.09
N PRO A 7 21.89 1.66 -28.69
CA PRO A 7 20.71 1.10 -28.08
C PRO A 7 20.55 1.80 -26.73
N VAL A 8 19.60 2.72 -26.65
CA VAL A 8 19.09 3.21 -25.38
C VAL A 8 18.49 2.01 -24.65
N ASP A 9 19.27 1.47 -23.73
CA ASP A 9 18.85 0.40 -22.83
C ASP A 9 17.71 0.93 -21.95
N LEU A 10 16.47 0.64 -22.38
CA LEU A 10 15.23 0.92 -21.67
C LEU A 10 15.04 0.01 -20.43
N SER A 11 16.06 -0.74 -20.01
CA SER A 11 16.01 -1.67 -18.89
C SER A 11 16.06 -1.00 -17.51
N SER A 12 16.29 0.32 -17.44
CA SER A 12 16.33 1.06 -16.17
C SER A 12 14.94 1.53 -15.68
N ALA A 13 13.87 0.96 -16.22
CA ALA A 13 12.54 1.07 -15.64
C ALA A 13 12.14 -0.29 -15.05
N THR A 14 11.93 -0.32 -13.74
CA THR A 14 11.28 -1.41 -12.97
C THR A 14 12.14 -2.59 -12.50
N ASN A 15 13.28 -2.31 -11.87
CA ASN A 15 13.76 -3.23 -10.83
C ASN A 15 13.92 -2.51 -9.50
N THR A 16 12.77 -2.13 -8.91
CA THR A 16 12.67 -1.97 -7.45
C THR A 16 12.81 -3.37 -6.86
N GLN A 17 14.03 -3.88 -6.88
CA GLN A 17 14.43 -5.06 -6.15
C GLN A 17 14.34 -4.67 -4.68
N VAL A 18 13.16 -4.91 -4.09
CA VAL A 18 12.91 -4.69 -2.68
C VAL A 18 13.85 -5.61 -1.91
N ARG A 19 15.00 -5.06 -1.52
CA ARG A 19 16.00 -5.75 -0.72
C ARG A 19 15.29 -6.32 0.52
N PRO A 20 15.56 -7.56 0.97
CA PRO A 20 14.88 -8.21 2.10
C PRO A 20 15.20 -7.61 3.48
N GLY A 21 15.54 -6.32 3.56
CA GLY A 21 15.75 -5.53 4.77
C GLY A 21 15.01 -4.21 4.59
N GLY A 22 13.68 -4.29 4.58
CA GLY A 22 12.77 -3.27 4.11
C GLY A 22 13.08 -1.88 4.66
N ALA A 23 13.04 -0.87 3.77
CA ALA A 23 13.16 0.53 4.15
C ALA A 23 12.29 0.83 5.39
N PRO A 24 12.75 1.65 6.35
CA PRO A 24 12.04 1.92 7.61
C PRO A 24 10.54 2.25 7.43
N ALA A 25 10.21 2.91 6.31
CA ALA A 25 8.84 3.18 5.90
C ALA A 25 7.98 1.91 5.70
N ARG A 26 8.50 0.86 5.05
CA ARG A 26 7.74 -0.37 4.81
C ARG A 26 7.47 -1.14 6.10
N VAL A 27 8.43 -1.16 7.02
CA VAL A 27 8.26 -1.78 8.34
C VAL A 27 7.19 -1.02 9.12
N TYR A 28 7.28 0.31 9.17
CA TYR A 28 6.27 1.15 9.82
C TYR A 28 4.87 0.95 9.24
N LEU A 29 4.74 0.91 7.92
CA LEU A 29 3.45 0.69 7.25
C LEU A 29 2.89 -0.70 7.56
N ASN A 30 3.72 -1.74 7.47
CA ASN A 30 3.31 -3.12 7.75
C ASN A 30 2.88 -3.32 9.21
N ASP A 31 3.50 -2.62 10.15
CA ASP A 31 3.21 -2.74 11.59
C ASP A 31 2.00 -1.91 12.02
N LYS A 32 1.83 -0.69 11.48
CA LYS A 32 0.79 0.25 11.93
C LYS A 32 -0.46 0.25 11.07
N VAL A 33 -0.32 0.20 9.75
CA VAL A 33 -1.40 0.62 8.85
C VAL A 33 -1.94 -0.53 8.02
N VAL A 34 -1.05 -1.36 7.47
CA VAL A 34 -1.40 -2.47 6.56
C VAL A 34 -2.39 -3.48 7.17
N PRO A 35 -2.29 -3.90 8.44
CA PRO A 35 -3.22 -4.87 9.00
C PRO A 35 -4.67 -4.36 8.97
N HIS A 36 -4.87 -3.12 9.41
CA HIS A 36 -6.16 -2.44 9.45
C HIS A 36 -6.69 -2.14 8.04
N LEU A 37 -5.80 -1.77 7.13
CA LEU A 37 -6.15 -1.47 5.75
C LEU A 37 -6.62 -2.73 5.01
N LEU A 38 -5.95 -3.87 5.21
CA LEU A 38 -6.39 -5.15 4.66
C LEU A 38 -7.73 -5.61 5.22
N GLU A 39 -7.98 -5.38 6.51
CA GLU A 39 -9.26 -5.70 7.15
C GLU A 39 -10.41 -4.90 6.53
N GLY A 40 -10.23 -3.59 6.35
CA GLY A 40 -11.22 -2.74 5.70
C GLY A 40 -11.42 -3.07 4.22
N MET A 41 -10.32 -3.37 3.51
CA MET A 41 -10.38 -3.80 2.10
C MET A 41 -11.16 -5.10 1.93
N LYS A 42 -11.09 -6.03 2.89
CA LYS A 42 -11.88 -7.27 2.85
C LYS A 42 -13.39 -7.00 2.85
N THR A 43 -13.84 -6.05 3.68
CA THR A 43 -15.25 -5.64 3.74
C THR A 43 -15.68 -4.98 2.43
N VAL A 44 -14.87 -4.06 1.91
CA VAL A 44 -15.14 -3.39 0.63
C VAL A 44 -15.19 -4.39 -0.54
N ALA A 45 -14.27 -5.36 -0.57
CA ALA A 45 -14.24 -6.39 -1.61
C ALA A 45 -15.45 -7.33 -1.55
N LYS A 46 -15.96 -7.59 -0.34
CA LYS A 46 -17.13 -8.44 -0.11
C LYS A 46 -18.44 -7.74 -0.46
N ASP A 47 -18.66 -6.54 0.07
CA ASP A 47 -19.95 -5.86 -0.01
C ASP A 47 -20.07 -4.95 -1.26
N GLN A 48 -18.95 -4.69 -1.94
CA GLN A 48 -18.84 -3.86 -3.15
C GLN A 48 -19.76 -2.63 -3.13
N PRO A 49 -19.65 -1.76 -2.12
CA PRO A 49 -20.52 -0.60 -1.98
C PRO A 49 -20.29 0.39 -3.12
N SER A 50 -21.30 1.21 -3.44
CA SER A 50 -21.18 2.24 -4.49
C SER A 50 -20.07 3.27 -4.22
N ASN A 51 -19.71 3.49 -2.94
CA ASN A 51 -18.64 4.41 -2.53
C ASN A 51 -17.55 3.68 -1.72
N PRO A 52 -16.71 2.86 -2.37
CA PRO A 52 -15.75 1.98 -1.68
C PRO A 52 -14.72 2.75 -0.83
N LEU A 53 -14.24 3.89 -1.32
CA LEU A 53 -13.27 4.72 -0.60
C LEU A 53 -13.88 5.35 0.66
N ARG A 54 -15.15 5.76 0.61
CA ARG A 54 -15.85 6.33 1.75
C ARG A 54 -16.03 5.29 2.85
N VAL A 55 -16.54 4.11 2.49
CA VAL A 55 -16.74 3.00 3.42
C VAL A 55 -15.40 2.56 4.03
N LEU A 56 -14.34 2.48 3.22
CA LEU A 56 -13.00 2.16 3.73
C LEU A 56 -12.49 3.22 4.70
N GLY A 57 -12.68 4.51 4.40
CA GLY A 57 -12.29 5.62 5.27
C GLY A 57 -13.05 5.60 6.60
N GLU A 58 -14.36 5.40 6.56
CA GLU A 58 -15.20 5.27 7.77
C GLU A 58 -14.78 4.06 8.61
N PHE A 59 -14.46 2.92 7.97
CA PHE A 59 -13.91 1.75 8.64
C PHE A 59 -12.58 2.06 9.34
N LEU A 60 -11.63 2.69 8.63
CA LEU A 60 -10.33 3.04 9.20
C LEU A 60 -10.43 4.02 10.37
N LEU A 61 -11.35 4.98 10.30
CA LEU A 61 -11.59 5.94 11.37
C LEU A 61 -12.09 5.24 12.63
N LYS A 62 -13.13 4.40 12.49
CA LYS A 62 -13.66 3.59 13.60
C LYS A 62 -12.60 2.65 14.17
N LYS A 63 -11.82 1.99 13.30
CA LYS A 63 -10.75 1.08 13.74
C LYS A 63 -9.65 1.81 14.51
N SER A 64 -9.33 3.05 14.12
CA SER A 64 -8.38 3.88 14.85
C SER A 64 -8.86 4.16 16.28
N GLU A 65 -10.14 4.45 16.47
CA GLU A 65 -10.73 4.65 17.81
C GLU A 65 -10.68 3.39 18.66
N GLU A 66 -11.02 2.22 18.07
CA GLU A 66 -10.95 0.92 18.75
C GLU A 66 -9.52 0.56 19.18
N VAL A 67 -8.54 0.79 18.31
CA VAL A 67 -7.12 0.52 18.59
C VAL A 67 -6.59 1.44 19.69
N GLU A 68 -6.91 2.73 19.64
CA GLU A 68 -6.55 3.69 20.69
C GLU A 68 -7.22 3.34 22.03
N ALA A 69 -8.49 2.92 22.00
CA ALA A 69 -9.21 2.46 23.19
C ALA A 69 -8.63 1.15 23.77
N SER A 70 -8.19 0.23 22.91
CA SER A 70 -7.59 -1.05 23.30
C SER A 70 -6.17 -0.91 23.86
N LYS A 71 -5.54 0.26 23.65
CA LYS A 71 -4.19 0.56 24.13
C LYS A 71 -4.19 1.33 25.47
N LYS A 72 -5.37 1.61 26.01
CA LYS A 72 -5.57 2.26 27.30
C LYS A 72 -5.80 1.25 28.42
#